data_AF-A0A2Z6MB14-F1
#
_entry.id   AF-A0A2Z6MB14-F1
#
_cell.length_a   1.000
_cell.length_b   1.000
_cell.length_c   1.000
_cell.angle_alpha   90.00
_cell.angle_beta   90.00
_cell.angle_gamma   90.00
#
_symmetry.space_group_name_H-M   'P 1'
#
loop_
_entity.id
_entity.type
_entity.pdbx_description
1 polymer ?
#
loop_
_entity_poly.entity_id
_entity_poly.type
_entity_poly.pdbx_seq_one_letter_code
_entity_poly.pdbx_strand_id
1 'polypeptide(L)'
;MKERRALRNIAINDRDRKLRIFPGSEHPFGDRPLEPYVMPPRTVREMRPRARRAMIRAQKKAEQQQENAEQRQNAEEMKNGKKSEAQEESA
;
A
#
# COMPACT_ATOMS: atom_id res chain seq x y z
N MET A 1 -2.10 2.32 10.05
CA MET A 1 -0.76 2.72 10.53
C MET A 1 -0.21 1.59 11.39
N LYS A 2 0.95 1.01 11.06
CA LYS A 2 1.63 0.09 11.97
C LYS A 2 2.42 0.95 12.97
N GLU A 3 1.93 1.05 14.20
CA GLU A 3 2.73 1.59 15.31
C GLU A 3 4.05 0.84 15.38
N ARG A 4 5.17 1.56 15.30
CA ARG A 4 6.46 1.00 15.64
C ARG A 4 6.45 0.78 17.15
N ARG A 5 6.18 -0.45 17.56
CA ARG A 5 6.36 -0.87 18.95
C ARG A 5 7.86 -0.91 19.25
N ALA A 6 8.43 0.25 19.56
CA ALA A 6 9.69 0.28 20.28
C ALA A 6 9.40 -0.31 21.66
N LEU A 7 9.93 -1.49 21.94
CA LEU A 7 10.01 -2.00 23.31
C LEU A 7 10.80 -0.95 24.10
N ARG A 8 10.16 -0.33 25.11
CA ARG A 8 10.72 0.78 25.88
C ARG A 8 11.84 0.27 26.79
N ASN A 9 13.01 0.04 26.21
CA ASN A 9 14.22 -0.32 26.93
C ASN A 9 15.07 0.94 27.14
N ILE A 10 15.66 1.12 28.33
CA ILE A 10 16.40 2.32 28.74
C ILE A 10 17.48 2.72 27.71
N ALA A 11 18.17 1.75 27.12
CA ALA A 11 19.22 1.96 26.11
C ALA A 11 18.72 2.48 24.75
N ILE A 12 17.42 2.38 24.43
CA ILE A 12 16.86 3.00 23.21
C ILE A 12 16.78 4.50 23.40
N ASN A 13 16.34 4.96 24.58
CA ASN A 13 16.23 6.38 24.90
C ASN A 13 17.61 7.08 24.84
N ASP A 14 18.66 6.42 25.33
CA ASP A 14 20.02 6.97 25.28
C ASP A 14 20.64 6.98 23.87
N ARG A 15 20.21 6.06 23.00
CA ARG A 15 20.60 6.10 21.58
C ARG A 15 19.92 7.23 20.83
N ASP A 16 18.63 7.43 21.08
CA ASP A 16 17.86 8.48 20.41
C ASP A 16 18.36 9.88 20.80
N ARG A 17 18.82 10.08 22.04
CA ARG A 17 19.49 11.32 22.51
C ARG A 17 20.75 11.68 21.71
N LYS A 18 21.40 10.73 21.03
CA LYS A 18 22.60 10.97 20.20
C LYS A 18 22.26 11.33 18.75
N LEU A 19 21.04 11.08 18.29
CA LEU A 19 20.59 11.41 16.95
C LEU A 19 20.05 12.84 16.92
N ARG A 20 20.53 13.67 15.98
CA ARG A 20 20.03 15.03 15.75
C ARG A 20 19.65 15.15 14.28
N ILE A 21 18.42 15.59 14.02
CA ILE A 21 17.86 15.68 12.67
C ILE A 21 17.68 17.16 12.34
N PHE A 22 18.32 17.61 11.27
CA PHE A 22 18.17 18.97 10.73
C PHE A 22 17.48 18.88 9.37
N PRO A 23 16.56 19.82 9.04
CA PRO A 23 15.83 19.79 7.78
C PRO A 23 16.69 20.20 6.58
N GLY A 24 17.80 20.91 6.80
CA GLY A 24 18.73 21.37 5.78
C GLY A 24 20.13 20.78 5.96
N SER A 25 21.06 21.26 5.14
CA SER A 25 22.49 20.92 5.26
C SER A 25 23.21 21.70 6.36
N GLU A 26 22.63 22.79 6.86
CA GLU A 26 23.21 23.60 7.93
C GLU A 26 22.95 22.96 9.30
N HIS A 27 24.00 22.82 10.10
CA HIS A 27 23.92 22.30 11.45
C HIS A 27 25.01 22.93 12.35
N PRO A 28 24.75 23.12 13.66
CA PRO A 28 25.68 23.80 14.59
C PRO A 28 26.91 22.97 14.97
N PHE A 29 27.10 21.79 14.38
CA PHE A 29 28.22 20.89 14.67
C PHE A 29 29.48 21.17 13.83
N GLY A 30 29.64 22.37 13.26
CA GLY A 30 30.79 22.72 12.42
C GLY A 30 32.15 22.65 13.12
N ASP A 31 32.17 22.85 14.44
CA ASP A 31 33.39 22.80 15.25
C ASP A 31 33.90 21.36 15.51
N ARG A 32 33.07 20.35 15.23
CA ARG A 32 33.44 18.94 15.43
C ARG A 32 33.81 18.34 14.08
N PRO A 33 34.94 17.61 13.96
CA PRO A 33 35.25 16.88 12.74
C PRO A 33 34.14 15.84 12.49
N LEU A 34 33.45 15.99 11.36
CA LEU A 34 32.37 15.11 10.93
C LEU A 34 32.88 14.23 9.81
N GLU A 35 32.87 12.91 10.04
CA GLU A 35 33.15 11.95 8.99
C GLU A 35 31.96 11.88 8.02
N PRO A 36 32.16 12.18 6.72
CA PRO A 36 31.10 12.06 5.74
C PRO A 36 30.73 10.59 5.56
N TYR A 37 29.49 10.24 5.91
CA TYR A 37 28.99 8.89 5.70
C TYR A 37 28.56 8.71 4.23
N VAL A 38 29.35 7.96 3.48
CA VAL A 38 28.95 7.48 2.14
C VAL A 38 28.19 6.18 2.31
N MET A 39 26.97 6.17 1.78
CA MET A 39 26.13 4.98 1.82
C MET A 39 26.76 3.87 0.95
N PRO A 40 26.78 2.61 1.40
CA PRO A 40 27.29 1.50 0.59
C PRO A 40 26.60 1.44 -0.79
N PRO A 41 27.28 0.94 -1.84
CA PRO A 41 26.71 0.86 -3.17
C PRO A 41 25.40 0.05 -3.13
N ARG A 42 24.32 0.68 -3.57
CA ARG A 42 22.99 0.07 -3.62
C ARG A 42 22.74 -0.46 -5.01
N THR A 43 22.07 -1.61 -5.10
CA THR A 43 21.50 -2.03 -6.38
C THR A 43 20.40 -1.06 -6.79
N VAL A 44 20.48 -0.56 -8.02
CA VAL A 44 19.43 0.26 -8.60
C VAL A 44 18.21 -0.65 -8.78
N ARG A 45 17.02 -0.15 -8.43
CA ARG A 45 15.79 -0.86 -8.78
C ARG A 45 15.71 -0.95 -10.30
N GLU A 46 15.73 -2.15 -10.84
CA GLU A 46 15.52 -2.36 -12.26
C GLU A 46 14.20 -1.70 -12.71
N MET A 47 14.26 -1.06 -13.87
CA MET A 47 13.08 -0.47 -14.48
C MET A 47 12.10 -1.58 -14.81
N ARG A 48 10.97 -1.61 -14.10
CA ARG A 48 9.89 -2.55 -14.41
C ARG A 48 9.40 -2.31 -15.84
N PRO A 49 9.34 -3.34 -16.71
CA PRO A 49 8.81 -3.20 -18.06
C PRO A 49 7.35 -2.71 -18.02
N ARG A 50 7.14 -1.44 -18.40
CA ARG A 50 5.81 -0.79 -18.32
C ARG A 50 4.79 -1.45 -19.24
N ALA A 51 5.20 -1.84 -20.45
CA ALA A 51 4.35 -2.48 -21.45
C ALA A 51 3.76 -3.81 -20.94
N ARG A 52 4.62 -4.72 -20.46
CA ARG A 52 4.18 -6.02 -19.88
C ARG A 52 3.24 -5.83 -18.70
N ARG A 53 3.51 -4.84 -17.84
CA ARG A 53 2.66 -4.55 -16.68
C ARG A 53 1.31 -3.92 -17.06
N ALA A 54 1.27 -3.10 -18.11
CA ALA A 54 0.03 -2.51 -18.61
C ALA A 54 -0.88 -3.60 -19.19
N MET A 55 -0.33 -4.53 -19.97
CA MET A 55 -1.04 -5.68 -20.52
C MET A 55 -1.65 -6.57 -19.42
N ILE A 56 -0.84 -6.98 -18.44
CA ILE A 56 -1.32 -7.80 -17.31
C ILE A 56 -2.42 -7.06 -16.52
N ARG A 57 -2.30 -5.74 -16.37
CA ARG A 57 -3.29 -4.95 -15.64
C ARG A 57 -4.58 -4.78 -16.45
N ALA A 58 -4.50 -4.68 -17.77
CA ALA A 58 -5.65 -4.66 -18.66
C ALA A 58 -6.40 -6.01 -18.63
N GLN A 59 -5.68 -7.14 -18.68
CA GLN A 59 -6.24 -8.48 -18.56
C GLN A 59 -6.99 -8.65 -17.23
N LYS A 60 -6.32 -8.38 -16.10
CA LYS A 60 -6.96 -8.47 -14.78
C LYS A 60 -8.16 -7.54 -14.61
N LYS A 61 -8.14 -6.37 -15.24
CA LYS A 61 -9.28 -5.43 -15.21
C LYS A 61 -10.45 -5.95 -16.02
N ALA A 62 -10.20 -6.60 -17.17
CA ALA A 62 -11.24 -7.20 -17.99
C ALA A 62 -11.90 -8.39 -17.29
N GLU A 63 -11.11 -9.31 -16.72
CA GLU A 63 -11.61 -10.44 -15.92
C GLU A 63 -12.48 -9.96 -14.75
N GLN A 64 -12.01 -8.97 -14.01
CA GLN A 64 -12.76 -8.42 -12.87
C GLN A 64 -14.04 -7.67 -13.29
N GLN A 65 -14.11 -7.14 -14.51
CA GLN A 65 -15.34 -6.54 -15.04
C GLN A 65 -16.38 -7.59 -15.41
N GLN A 66 -15.95 -8.74 -15.94
CA GLN A 66 -16.82 -9.88 -16.24
C GLN A 66 -17.41 -10.47 -14.96
N GLU A 67 -16.55 -10.78 -13.96
CA GLU A 67 -17.01 -11.29 -12.67
C GLU A 67 -18.00 -10.34 -11.98
N ASN A 68 -17.75 -9.02 -12.03
CA ASN A 68 -18.66 -8.03 -11.47
C ASN A 68 -19.99 -7.92 -12.25
N ALA A 69 -19.99 -8.17 -13.56
CA ALA A 69 -21.20 -8.16 -14.37
C ALA A 69 -22.06 -9.40 -14.10
N GLU A 70 -21.43 -10.58 -14.00
CA GLU A 70 -22.10 -11.84 -13.64
C GLU A 70 -22.72 -11.77 -12.24
N GLN A 71 -21.99 -11.21 -11.25
CA GLN A 71 -22.53 -11.00 -9.91
C GLN A 71 -23.75 -10.05 -9.90
N ARG A 72 -23.77 -9.04 -10.78
CA ARG A 72 -24.92 -8.12 -10.92
C ARG A 72 -26.12 -8.82 -11.54
N GLN A 73 -25.93 -9.61 -12.59
CA GLN A 73 -27.00 -10.37 -13.23
C GLN A 73 -27.62 -11.39 -12.26
N ASN A 74 -26.78 -12.15 -11.56
CA ASN A 74 -27.23 -13.10 -10.54
C ASN A 74 -28.02 -12.41 -9.40
N ALA A 75 -27.62 -11.19 -9.01
CA ALA A 75 -28.35 -10.42 -8.00
C ALA A 75 -29.70 -9.86 -8.50
N GLU A 76 -29.82 -9.53 -9.78
CA GLU A 76 -31.08 -9.10 -10.40
C GLU A 76 -32.05 -10.27 -10.60
N GLU A 77 -31.56 -11.44 -11.04
CA GLU A 77 -32.37 -12.66 -11.19
C GLU A 77 -32.96 -13.12 -9.86
N MET A 78 -32.16 -13.12 -8.77
CA MET A 78 -32.66 -13.43 -7.44
C MET A 78 -33.70 -12.43 -6.91
N LYS A 79 -33.61 -11.16 -7.34
CA LYS A 79 -34.60 -10.13 -6.99
C LYS A 79 -35.92 -10.29 -7.75
N ASN A 80 -35.85 -10.71 -9.00
CA ASN A 80 -37.03 -10.95 -9.83
C ASN A 80 -37.75 -12.25 -9.43
N GLY A 81 -37.02 -13.32 -9.11
CA GLY A 81 -37.60 -14.57 -8.60
C GLY A 81 -38.37 -14.39 -7.28
N LYS A 82 -37.84 -13.59 -6.35
CA LYS A 82 -38.55 -13.24 -5.10
C LYS A 82 -39.78 -12.36 -5.31
N LYS A 83 -39.83 -11.57 -6.39
CA LYS A 83 -41.01 -10.77 -6.74
C LYS A 83 -42.11 -11.62 -7.36
N SER A 84 -41.77 -12.62 -8.17
CA SER A 84 -42.76 -13.54 -8.76
C SER A 84 -43.36 -14.47 -7.71
N GLU A 85 -42.57 -14.98 -6.75
CA GLU A 85 -43.08 -15.82 -5.65
C GLU A 85 -44.05 -15.05 -4.73
N ALA A 86 -43.79 -13.77 -4.46
CA ALA A 86 -44.68 -12.93 -3.66
C ALA A 86 -46.00 -12.55 -4.37
N GLN A 87 -46.09 -12.73 -5.69
CA GLN A 87 -47.32 -12.49 -6.45
C GLN A 87 -48.20 -13.75 -6.57
N GLU A 88 -47.60 -14.95 -6.55
CA GLU A 88 -48.34 -16.22 -6.59
C GLU A 88 -49.00 -16.60 -5.25
N GLU A 89 -48.47 -16.20 -4.09
CA GLU A 89 -49.12 -16.45 -2.79
C GLU A 89 -50.30 -15.50 -2.46
N SER A 90 -50.62 -14.57 -3.36
CA SER A 90 -51.66 -13.54 -3.13
C SER A 90 -52.90 -13.65 -4.03
N ALA A 91 -53.07 -14.78 -4.73
CA ALA A 91 -54.24 -15.11 -5.57
C ALA A 91 -54.98 -16.34 -5.03
#